data_AF-A0A174T4C8-F1
#
_entry.id   AF-A0A174T4C8-F1
#
_cell.length_a   1.000
_cell.length_b   1.000
_cell.length_c   1.000
_cell.angle_alpha   90.00
_cell.angle_beta   90.00
_cell.angle_gamma   90.00
#
_symmetry.space_group_name_H-M   'P 1'
#
loop_
_entity.id
_entity.type
_entity.pdbx_description
1 polymer ?
#
loop_
_entity_poly.entity_id
_entity_poly.type
_entity_poly.pdbx_seq_one_letter_code
_entity_poly.pdbx_strand_id
1 'polypeptide(L)'
;MRVASPFNDYSKDALNLYRIIDPEIWVRLVGRVRGANFGAIYGRTKAMGYRSITLPEGHTWQSYTKFLLDTLPKRLQNNYVKKFKTSIQFWHETGGGLPEQAIQELEEKGYQIRRNGVSNYTLDKKSRVVFIGKIPDHTDDIKSTKDIPSWKRMCYCILKNDHTCRFMGFGLTRQELKRVEVIKKKYGGMLLDK
;
A
#
# COMPACT_ATOMS: atom_id res chain seq x y z
N MET A 1 14.99 -5.87 20.37
CA MET A 1 13.62 -5.46 19.98
C MET A 1 13.28 -6.12 18.65
N ARG A 2 12.28 -7.01 18.57
CA ARG A 2 11.91 -7.65 17.29
C ARG A 2 11.23 -6.62 16.39
N VAL A 3 11.81 -6.40 15.20
CA VAL A 3 11.36 -5.42 14.20
C VAL A 3 10.29 -6.02 13.27
N ALA A 4 10.16 -7.35 13.22
CA ALA A 4 9.15 -8.06 12.44
C ALA A 4 7.86 -8.29 13.24
N SER A 5 6.72 -8.20 12.55
CA SER A 5 5.41 -8.60 13.09
C SER A 5 5.50 -10.04 13.62
N PRO A 6 5.12 -10.31 14.88
CA PRO A 6 5.26 -11.63 15.49
C PRO A 6 4.42 -12.70 14.80
N PHE A 7 3.42 -12.29 14.02
CA PHE A 7 2.57 -13.15 13.21
C PHE A 7 2.59 -12.65 11.76
N ASN A 8 2.71 -13.58 10.80
CA ASN A 8 2.48 -13.25 9.40
C ASN A 8 0.98 -13.00 9.16
N ASP A 9 0.60 -12.48 7.99
CA ASP A 9 -0.79 -12.09 7.73
C ASP A 9 -1.77 -13.27 7.77
N TYR A 10 -1.34 -14.48 7.38
CA TYR A 10 -2.16 -15.70 7.50
C TYR A 10 -2.33 -16.15 8.94
N SER A 11 -1.29 -16.03 9.77
CA SER A 11 -1.31 -16.43 11.17
C SER A 11 -2.20 -15.52 12.01
N LYS A 12 -2.25 -14.21 11.69
CA LYS A 12 -3.12 -13.25 12.40
C LYS A 12 -4.59 -13.66 12.36
N ASP A 13 -5.06 -14.20 11.22
CA ASP A 13 -6.43 -14.67 11.05
C ASP A 13 -6.78 -15.87 11.92
N ALA A 14 -5.80 -16.72 12.22
CA ALA A 14 -5.97 -17.96 12.99
C ALA A 14 -5.76 -17.77 14.51
N LEU A 15 -5.27 -16.61 14.97
CA LEU A 15 -4.96 -16.38 16.39
C LEU A 15 -6.16 -16.60 17.31
N ASN A 16 -7.36 -16.15 16.89
CA ASN A 16 -8.56 -16.36 17.69
C ASN A 16 -8.96 -17.84 17.77
N LEU A 17 -8.71 -18.62 16.71
CA LEU A 17 -8.96 -20.06 16.72
C LEU A 17 -8.01 -20.75 17.71
N TYR A 18 -6.72 -20.40 17.67
CA TYR A 18 -5.73 -20.94 18.60
C TYR A 18 -6.06 -20.61 20.07
N ARG A 19 -6.52 -19.38 20.32
CA ARG A 19 -7.02 -18.96 21.64
C ARG A 19 -8.16 -19.83 22.16
N ILE A 20 -9.05 -20.28 21.28
CA ILE A 20 -10.23 -21.09 21.63
C ILE A 20 -9.83 -22.56 21.84
N ILE A 21 -8.95 -23.09 20.98
CA ILE A 21 -8.56 -24.51 21.02
C ILE A 21 -7.60 -24.81 22.18
N ASP A 22 -6.65 -23.92 22.46
CA ASP A 22 -5.63 -24.12 23.50
C ASP A 22 -5.45 -22.87 24.37
N PRO A 23 -6.32 -22.68 25.38
CA PRO A 23 -6.27 -21.50 26.24
C PRO A 23 -5.01 -21.48 27.14
N GLU A 24 -4.46 -22.64 27.51
CA GLU A 24 -3.27 -22.70 28.37
C GLU A 24 -2.02 -22.19 27.65
N ILE A 25 -1.77 -22.66 26.41
CA ILE A 25 -0.67 -22.14 25.61
C ILE A 25 -0.94 -20.69 25.19
N TRP A 26 -2.20 -20.32 24.96
CA TRP A 26 -2.57 -18.94 24.66
C TRP A 26 -2.14 -17.95 25.75
N VAL A 27 -2.37 -18.26 27.03
CA VAL A 27 -1.93 -17.39 28.15
C VAL A 27 -0.42 -17.20 28.14
N ARG A 28 0.35 -18.28 27.90
CA ARG A 28 1.82 -18.21 27.79
C ARG A 28 2.25 -17.36 26.57
N LEU A 29 1.54 -17.46 25.45
CA LEU A 29 1.80 -16.68 24.24
C LEU A 29 1.55 -15.19 24.47
N VAL A 30 0.42 -14.82 25.08
CA VAL A 30 0.07 -13.42 25.37
C VAL A 30 1.10 -12.78 26.33
N GLY A 31 1.58 -13.53 27.31
CA GLY A 31 2.63 -13.05 28.23
C GLY A 31 3.98 -12.79 27.54
N ARG A 32 4.31 -13.51 26.46
CA ARG A 32 5.58 -13.37 25.73
C ARG A 32 5.51 -12.39 24.57
N VAL A 33 4.38 -12.34 23.86
CA VAL A 33 4.22 -11.62 22.60
C VAL A 33 3.29 -10.42 22.78
N ARG A 34 3.90 -9.24 22.95
CA ARG A 34 3.17 -7.97 22.96
C ARG A 34 2.40 -7.80 21.65
N GLY A 35 1.08 -7.65 21.75
CA GLY A 35 0.19 -7.53 20.61
C GLY A 35 -0.49 -8.83 20.15
N ALA A 36 -0.21 -9.99 20.76
CA ALA A 36 -0.92 -11.24 20.44
C ALA A 36 -2.42 -11.15 20.76
N ASN A 37 -2.78 -10.63 21.94
CA ASN A 37 -4.19 -10.44 22.31
C ASN A 37 -4.90 -9.45 21.38
N PHE A 38 -4.23 -8.34 21.06
CA PHE A 38 -4.73 -7.37 20.08
C PHE A 38 -4.93 -8.00 18.70
N GLY A 39 -3.98 -8.82 18.23
CA GLY A 39 -4.10 -9.57 16.98
C GLY A 39 -5.25 -10.58 16.97
N ALA A 40 -5.51 -11.29 18.08
CA ALA A 40 -6.65 -12.20 18.18
C ALA A 40 -8.00 -11.48 18.14
N ILE A 41 -8.12 -10.36 18.86
CA ILE A 41 -9.39 -9.61 18.96
C ILE A 41 -9.64 -8.84 17.65
N TYR A 42 -8.63 -8.13 17.16
CA TYR A 42 -8.79 -7.16 16.08
C TYR A 42 -8.27 -7.63 14.72
N GLY A 43 -7.59 -8.78 14.63
CA GLY A 43 -6.99 -9.29 13.40
C GLY A 43 -7.99 -9.44 12.25
N ARG A 44 -9.26 -9.76 12.57
CA ARG A 44 -10.37 -9.86 11.61
C ARG A 44 -11.24 -8.61 11.52
N THR A 45 -10.83 -7.51 12.13
CA THR A 45 -11.63 -6.28 12.18
C THR A 45 -11.10 -5.21 11.24
N LYS A 46 -11.95 -4.23 10.95
CA LYS A 46 -11.60 -3.05 10.15
C LYS A 46 -10.44 -2.25 10.74
N ALA A 47 -10.22 -2.31 12.06
CA ALA A 47 -9.13 -1.63 12.74
C ALA A 47 -7.74 -2.08 12.25
N MET A 48 -7.62 -3.33 11.77
CA MET A 48 -6.38 -3.85 11.15
C MET A 48 -6.40 -3.79 9.62
N GLY A 49 -7.40 -3.11 9.05
CA GLY A 49 -7.67 -3.09 7.61
C GLY A 49 -8.01 -4.47 7.05
N TYR A 50 -8.60 -5.36 7.85
CA TYR A 50 -8.99 -6.71 7.40
C TYR A 50 -10.18 -6.66 6.45
N ARG A 51 -10.01 -7.21 5.24
CA ARG A 51 -10.98 -7.39 4.13
C ARG A 51 -11.74 -6.15 3.62
N SER A 52 -11.85 -5.07 4.40
CA SER A 52 -12.45 -3.81 3.96
C SER A 52 -11.88 -2.64 4.77
N ILE A 53 -11.29 -1.67 4.06
CA ILE A 53 -11.05 -0.34 4.61
C ILE A 53 -12.26 0.49 4.18
N THR A 54 -13.02 0.98 5.14
CA THR A 54 -14.13 1.91 4.88
C THR A 54 -13.64 3.33 5.06
N LEU A 55 -14.07 4.21 4.15
CA LEU A 55 -13.89 5.64 4.29
C LEU A 55 -14.70 6.12 5.51
N PRO A 56 -14.11 6.87 6.45
CA PRO A 56 -14.88 7.45 7.55
C PRO A 56 -15.99 8.39 7.04
N GLU A 57 -17.09 8.48 7.77
CA GLU A 57 -18.23 9.33 7.41
C GLU A 57 -17.78 10.81 7.30
N GLY A 58 -18.29 11.50 6.29
CA GLY A 58 -17.95 12.92 6.03
C GLY A 58 -16.58 13.17 5.38
N HIS A 59 -15.80 12.13 5.09
CA HIS A 59 -14.51 12.27 4.41
C HIS A 59 -14.56 11.81 2.95
N THR A 60 -13.74 12.45 2.11
CA THR A 60 -13.24 11.88 0.84
C THR A 60 -11.91 11.17 1.08
N TRP A 61 -11.48 10.25 0.20
CA TRP A 61 -10.17 9.60 0.33
C TRP A 61 -9.03 10.61 0.32
N GLN A 62 -9.16 11.70 -0.45
CA GLN A 62 -8.22 12.81 -0.44
C GLN A 62 -8.14 13.47 0.95
N SER A 63 -9.28 13.85 1.52
CA SER A 63 -9.32 14.50 2.83
C SER A 63 -8.76 13.58 3.93
N TYR A 64 -9.11 12.30 3.88
CA TYR A 64 -8.66 11.31 4.84
C TYR A 64 -7.17 11.03 4.70
N THR A 65 -6.63 10.96 3.47
CA THR A 65 -5.19 10.83 3.24
C THR A 65 -4.42 12.01 3.84
N LYS A 66 -4.91 13.24 3.67
CA LYS A 66 -4.30 14.43 4.27
C LYS A 66 -4.32 14.37 5.79
N PHE A 67 -5.47 14.05 6.38
CA PHE A 67 -5.61 13.83 7.82
C PHE A 67 -4.60 12.80 8.34
N LEU A 68 -4.51 11.63 7.68
CA LEU A 68 -3.56 10.59 8.07
C LEU A 68 -2.11 11.08 7.97
N LEU A 69 -1.75 11.82 6.92
CA LEU A 69 -0.41 12.39 6.80
C LEU A 69 -0.07 13.33 7.96
N ASP A 70 -1.03 14.14 8.42
CA ASP A 70 -0.82 15.09 9.52
C ASP A 70 -0.64 14.40 10.88
N THR A 71 -1.16 13.18 11.03
CA THR A 71 -0.94 12.36 12.24
C THR A 71 0.43 11.66 12.28
N LEU A 72 1.16 11.61 11.17
CA LEU A 72 2.43 10.87 11.09
C LEU A 72 3.63 11.71 11.56
N PRO A 73 4.69 11.07 12.09
CA PRO A 73 5.95 11.77 12.36
C PRO A 73 6.51 12.43 11.09
N LYS A 74 7.01 13.67 11.20
CA LYS A 74 7.50 14.50 10.08
C LYS A 74 8.38 13.74 9.07
N ARG A 75 9.29 12.89 9.55
CA ARG A 75 10.17 12.08 8.68
C ARG A 75 9.38 11.11 7.78
N LEU A 76 8.39 10.43 8.34
CA LEU A 76 7.53 9.48 7.60
C LEU A 76 6.58 10.22 6.67
N GLN A 77 5.94 11.28 7.17
CA GLN A 77 5.08 12.16 6.40
C GLN A 77 5.79 12.66 5.13
N ASN A 78 7.01 13.22 5.28
CA ASN A 78 7.79 13.75 4.16
C ASN A 78 8.11 12.68 3.11
N ASN A 79 8.38 11.44 3.52
CA ASN A 79 8.64 10.34 2.60
C ASN A 79 7.41 9.98 1.76
N TYR A 80 6.23 9.87 2.40
CA TYR A 80 4.97 9.64 1.70
C TYR A 80 4.63 10.79 0.76
N VAL A 81 4.68 12.04 1.25
CA VAL A 81 4.40 13.23 0.46
C VAL A 81 5.29 13.31 -0.78
N LYS A 82 6.59 13.00 -0.65
CA LYS A 82 7.51 12.96 -1.79
C LYS A 82 7.05 11.94 -2.83
N LYS A 83 6.73 10.70 -2.44
CA LYS A 83 6.27 9.65 -3.35
C LYS A 83 4.92 10.00 -3.98
N PHE A 84 3.98 10.54 -3.21
CA PHE A 84 2.66 10.95 -3.72
C PHE A 84 2.79 12.06 -4.75
N LYS A 85 3.58 13.10 -4.47
CA LYS A 85 3.88 14.17 -5.44
C LYS A 85 4.50 13.63 -6.72
N THR A 86 5.50 12.75 -6.62
CA THR A 86 6.13 12.11 -7.78
C THR A 86 5.13 11.29 -8.58
N SER A 87 4.22 10.55 -7.93
CA SER A 87 3.17 9.79 -8.61
C SER A 87 2.18 10.68 -9.35
N ILE A 88 1.70 11.74 -8.68
CA ILE A 88 0.78 12.72 -9.28
C ILE A 88 1.44 13.37 -10.51
N GLN A 89 2.67 13.85 -10.37
CA GLN A 89 3.43 14.45 -11.46
C GLN A 89 3.62 13.47 -12.62
N PHE A 90 4.02 12.23 -12.34
CA PHE A 90 4.19 11.20 -13.36
C PHE A 90 2.91 11.00 -14.20
N TRP A 91 1.74 10.96 -13.55
CA TRP A 91 0.46 10.76 -14.25
C TRP A 91 -0.07 12.01 -14.97
N HIS A 92 0.47 13.20 -14.71
CA HIS A 92 0.17 14.41 -15.49
C HIS A 92 1.13 14.62 -16.66
N GLU A 93 2.41 14.31 -16.49
CA GLU A 93 3.45 14.64 -17.48
C GLU A 93 3.81 13.48 -18.40
N THR A 94 4.06 12.30 -17.82
CA THR A 94 4.58 11.14 -18.56
C THR A 94 3.47 10.16 -18.91
N GLY A 95 2.69 9.75 -17.92
CA GLY A 95 1.58 8.81 -18.04
C GLY A 95 2.01 7.35 -17.96
N GLY A 96 1.12 6.52 -17.42
CA GLY A 96 1.30 5.07 -17.37
C GLY A 96 0.91 4.40 -18.68
N GLY A 97 1.61 3.34 -19.06
CA GLY A 97 1.24 2.51 -20.21
C GLY A 97 0.05 1.62 -19.86
N LEU A 98 -1.11 1.89 -20.46
CA LEU A 98 -2.36 1.16 -20.21
C LEU A 98 -2.76 0.33 -21.44
N PRO A 99 -3.39 -0.85 -21.24
CA PRO A 99 -3.97 -1.61 -22.34
C PRO A 99 -5.17 -0.85 -22.93
N GLU A 100 -5.43 -1.03 -24.23
CA GLU A 100 -6.48 -0.28 -24.94
C GLU A 100 -7.87 -0.43 -24.30
N GLN A 101 -8.19 -1.64 -23.81
CA GLN A 101 -9.42 -1.91 -23.06
C GLN A 101 -9.59 -1.02 -21.83
N ALA A 102 -8.50 -0.70 -21.13
CA ALA A 102 -8.56 0.18 -19.96
C ALA A 102 -8.72 1.65 -20.34
N ILE A 103 -8.17 2.05 -21.49
CA ILE A 103 -8.29 3.42 -21.99
C ILE A 103 -9.73 3.69 -22.39
N GLN A 104 -10.34 2.75 -23.13
CA GLN A 104 -11.75 2.83 -23.49
C GLN A 104 -12.65 2.85 -22.25
N GLU A 105 -12.39 1.99 -21.26
CA GLU A 105 -13.16 1.97 -20.01
C GLU A 105 -13.06 3.31 -19.24
N LEU A 106 -11.88 3.95 -19.26
CA LEU A 106 -11.68 5.27 -18.66
C LEU A 106 -12.46 6.37 -19.42
N GLU A 107 -12.44 6.34 -20.75
CA GLU A 107 -13.18 7.29 -21.60
C GLU A 107 -14.70 7.14 -21.41
N GLU A 108 -15.21 5.90 -21.41
CA GLU A 108 -16.64 5.59 -21.20
C GLU A 108 -17.17 6.06 -19.84
N LYS A 109 -16.33 6.00 -18.81
CA LYS A 109 -16.66 6.47 -17.46
C LYS A 109 -16.42 7.97 -17.25
N GLY A 110 -15.98 8.69 -18.27
CA GLY A 110 -15.81 10.13 -18.24
C GLY A 110 -14.56 10.63 -17.51
N TYR A 111 -13.53 9.79 -17.36
CA TYR A 111 -12.24 10.26 -16.84
C TYR A 111 -11.55 11.17 -17.86
N GLN A 112 -11.09 12.33 -17.39
CA GLN A 112 -10.42 13.33 -18.23
C GLN A 112 -8.97 12.93 -18.52
N ILE A 113 -8.79 12.10 -19.54
CA ILE A 113 -7.50 11.53 -19.92
C ILE A 113 -7.06 11.95 -21.32
N ARG A 114 -5.74 11.95 -21.55
CA ARG A 114 -5.12 12.18 -22.87
C ARG A 114 -4.07 11.11 -23.14
N ARG A 115 -4.01 10.65 -24.38
CA ARG A 115 -2.94 9.75 -24.83
C ARG A 115 -1.63 10.54 -25.04
N ASN A 116 -0.53 10.03 -24.50
CA ASN A 116 0.79 10.68 -24.50
C ASN A 116 1.85 9.79 -25.19
N GLY A 117 1.53 9.36 -26.42
CA GLY A 117 2.38 8.46 -27.20
C GLY A 117 2.42 7.03 -26.67
N VAL A 118 3.51 6.33 -26.98
CA VAL A 118 3.68 4.90 -26.73
C VAL A 118 4.67 4.68 -25.58
N SER A 119 4.38 3.70 -24.72
CA SER A 119 5.28 3.29 -23.64
C SER A 119 6.44 2.49 -24.17
N ASN A 120 7.66 3.03 -24.01
CA ASN A 120 8.91 2.31 -24.30
C ASN A 120 9.26 1.27 -23.22
N TYR A 121 8.50 1.21 -22.12
CA TYR A 121 8.77 0.32 -20.98
C TYR A 121 8.08 -1.05 -21.11
N THR A 122 7.28 -1.26 -22.15
CA THR A 122 6.47 -2.47 -22.31
C THR A 122 6.75 -3.07 -23.69
N LEU A 123 7.00 -4.39 -23.73
CA LEU A 123 7.16 -5.15 -24.99
C LEU A 123 5.96 -4.95 -25.93
N ASP A 124 4.76 -4.85 -25.35
CA ASP A 124 3.50 -4.70 -26.09
C ASP A 124 3.21 -3.26 -26.56
N LYS A 125 4.17 -2.32 -26.44
CA LYS A 125 4.00 -0.92 -26.90
C LYS A 125 2.66 -0.30 -26.47
N LYS A 126 2.32 -0.42 -25.19
CA LYS A 126 1.07 0.11 -24.63
C LYS A 126 0.99 1.63 -24.78
N SER A 127 -0.20 2.17 -25.05
CA SER A 127 -0.44 3.61 -25.11
C SER A 127 -0.25 4.24 -23.73
N ARG A 128 0.53 5.33 -23.65
CA ARG A 128 0.66 6.12 -22.42
C ARG A 128 -0.57 6.98 -22.23
N VAL A 129 -1.04 7.08 -21.00
CA VAL A 129 -2.19 7.92 -20.64
C VAL A 129 -1.82 8.87 -19.52
N VAL A 130 -2.10 10.16 -19.73
CA VAL A 130 -2.00 11.21 -18.72
C VAL A 130 -3.37 11.73 -18.32
N PHE A 131 -3.51 12.15 -17.06
CA PHE A 131 -4.72 12.81 -16.57
C PHE A 131 -4.61 14.31 -16.77
N ILE A 132 -5.63 14.95 -17.35
CA ILE A 132 -5.65 16.42 -17.55
C ILE A 132 -6.14 17.13 -16.28
N GLY A 133 -7.13 16.53 -15.60
CA GLY A 133 -7.78 17.09 -14.41
C GLY A 133 -7.12 16.68 -13.10
N LYS A 134 -7.88 16.75 -11.99
CA LYS A 134 -7.42 16.23 -10.70
C LYS A 134 -7.35 14.70 -10.74
N ILE A 135 -6.40 14.13 -10.00
CA ILE A 135 -6.36 12.69 -9.74
C ILE A 135 -7.66 12.26 -9.04
N PRO A 136 -8.31 11.16 -9.48
CA PRO A 136 -9.57 10.72 -8.94
C PRO A 136 -9.46 10.29 -7.46
N ASP A 137 -10.56 10.41 -6.73
CA ASP A 137 -10.61 10.03 -5.32
C ASP A 137 -10.53 8.50 -5.14
N HIS A 138 -11.24 7.75 -5.98
CA HIS A 138 -11.14 6.30 -6.12
C HIS A 138 -11.31 5.89 -7.59
N THR A 139 -10.98 4.64 -7.91
CA THR A 139 -11.09 4.05 -9.27
C THR A 139 -11.70 2.65 -9.20
N ASP A 140 -12.59 2.42 -8.22
CA ASP A 140 -13.19 1.10 -7.94
C ASP A 140 -14.13 0.61 -9.06
N ASP A 141 -14.62 1.56 -9.86
CA ASP A 141 -15.44 1.35 -11.03
C ASP A 141 -14.62 0.76 -12.19
N ILE A 142 -13.30 1.00 -12.24
CA ILE A 142 -12.41 0.47 -13.28
C ILE A 142 -12.00 -0.97 -12.98
N LYS A 143 -12.33 -1.91 -13.88
CA LYS A 143 -12.07 -3.34 -13.70
C LYS A 143 -10.94 -3.88 -14.56
N SER A 144 -10.69 -3.29 -15.71
CA SER A 144 -9.67 -3.71 -16.69
C SER A 144 -8.24 -3.62 -16.15
N THR A 145 -7.97 -2.69 -15.23
CA THR A 145 -6.64 -2.53 -14.64
C THR A 145 -6.72 -2.00 -13.23
N LYS A 146 -5.73 -2.38 -12.42
CA LYS A 146 -5.53 -1.82 -11.09
C LYS A 146 -4.52 -0.68 -11.11
N ASP A 147 -3.82 -0.39 -12.19
CA ASP A 147 -2.62 0.47 -12.11
C ASP A 147 -2.90 1.98 -12.18
N ILE A 148 -4.17 2.38 -12.18
CA ILE A 148 -4.60 3.78 -12.26
C ILE A 148 -4.37 4.50 -10.93
N PRO A 149 -3.91 5.76 -10.92
CA PRO A 149 -3.69 6.51 -9.70
C PRO A 149 -5.02 6.94 -9.06
N SER A 150 -5.09 6.88 -7.74
CA SER A 150 -6.20 7.47 -6.99
C SER A 150 -5.81 7.80 -5.56
N TRP A 151 -6.54 8.73 -4.92
CA TRP A 151 -6.33 9.04 -3.51
C TRP A 151 -6.56 7.83 -2.61
N LYS A 152 -7.51 6.96 -2.93
CA LYS A 152 -7.74 5.70 -2.23
C LYS A 152 -6.48 4.83 -2.18
N ARG A 153 -5.72 4.73 -3.28
CA ARG A 153 -4.45 3.98 -3.30
C ARG A 153 -3.38 4.61 -2.41
N MET A 154 -3.27 5.95 -2.43
CA MET A 154 -2.36 6.69 -1.56
C MET A 154 -2.70 6.47 -0.09
N CYS A 155 -3.99 6.57 0.26
CA CYS A 155 -4.51 6.28 1.59
C CYS A 155 -4.15 4.86 2.04
N TYR A 156 -4.31 3.88 1.15
CA TYR A 156 -3.99 2.48 1.44
C TYR A 156 -2.50 2.29 1.75
N CYS A 157 -1.60 3.00 1.07
CA CYS A 157 -0.18 2.94 1.40
C CYS A 157 0.12 3.38 2.84
N ILE A 158 -0.64 4.34 3.38
CA ILE A 158 -0.50 4.76 4.78
C ILE A 158 -1.11 3.71 5.71
N LEU A 159 -2.37 3.34 5.47
CA LEU A 159 -3.13 2.43 6.34
C LEU A 159 -2.51 1.02 6.43
N LYS A 160 -1.86 0.56 5.36
CA LYS A 160 -1.16 -0.73 5.32
C LYS A 160 0.30 -0.64 5.73
N ASN A 161 0.78 0.52 6.20
CA ASN A 161 2.19 0.77 6.54
C ASN A 161 3.16 0.45 5.37
N ASP A 162 2.70 0.62 4.13
CA ASP A 162 3.53 0.47 2.94
C ASP A 162 4.39 1.72 2.75
N HIS A 163 5.47 1.81 3.53
CA HIS A 163 6.41 2.93 3.49
C HIS A 163 7.14 3.07 2.16
N THR A 164 7.21 1.98 1.38
CA THR A 164 7.82 2.02 0.04
C THR A 164 6.81 2.51 -1.01
N CYS A 165 5.50 2.44 -0.73
CA CYS A 165 4.41 2.66 -1.69
C CYS A 165 4.46 1.69 -2.87
N ARG A 166 4.82 0.42 -2.61
CA ARG A 166 4.79 -0.65 -3.61
C ARG A 166 3.41 -0.81 -4.24
N PHE A 167 2.35 -0.56 -3.48
CA PHE A 167 0.98 -0.57 -4.00
C PHE A 167 0.75 0.46 -5.12
N MET A 168 1.57 1.51 -5.19
CA MET A 168 1.54 2.51 -6.27
C MET A 168 2.62 2.26 -7.33
N GLY A 169 3.27 1.09 -7.33
CA GLY A 169 4.32 0.73 -8.29
C GLY A 169 5.72 1.25 -7.94
N PHE A 170 5.94 1.82 -6.75
CA PHE A 170 7.27 2.28 -6.35
C PHE A 170 8.18 1.11 -5.93
N GLY A 171 9.41 1.14 -6.43
CA GLY A 171 10.52 0.32 -5.95
C GLY A 171 11.33 0.98 -4.83
N LEU A 172 12.29 0.23 -4.31
CA LEU A 172 13.32 0.79 -3.43
C LEU A 172 14.26 1.68 -4.25
N THR A 173 14.58 2.85 -3.71
CA THR A 173 15.62 3.73 -4.27
C THR A 173 16.99 3.09 -4.11
N ARG A 174 17.99 3.56 -4.89
CA ARG A 174 19.39 3.10 -4.77
C ARG A 174 19.93 3.22 -3.34
N GLN A 175 19.55 4.28 -2.61
CA GLN A 175 19.97 4.48 -1.22
C GLN A 175 19.30 3.48 -0.26
N GLU A 176 18.01 3.21 -0.44
CA GLU A 176 17.29 2.20 0.34
C GLU A 176 17.82 0.80 0.07
N LEU A 177 18.14 0.47 -1.18
CA LEU A 177 18.78 -0.80 -1.57
C LEU A 177 20.12 -0.98 -0.86
N LYS A 178 21.02 0.02 -0.92
CA LYS A 178 22.30 -0.01 -0.19
C LYS A 178 22.12 -0.23 1.31
N ARG A 179 21.13 0.43 1.93
CA ARG A 179 20.82 0.21 3.36
C ARG A 179 20.39 -1.23 3.63
N VAL A 180 19.53 -1.79 2.79
CA VAL A 180 19.11 -3.19 2.89
C VAL A 180 20.30 -4.14 2.72
N GLU A 181 21.19 -3.88 1.76
CA GLU A 181 22.41 -4.67 1.55
C GLU A 181 23.36 -4.62 2.75
N VAL A 182 23.60 -3.44 3.33
CA VAL A 182 24.43 -3.30 4.54
C VAL A 182 23.85 -4.09 5.71
N ILE A 183 22.53 -4.02 5.91
CA ILE A 183 21.85 -4.79 6.95
C ILE A 183 21.98 -6.30 6.68
N LYS A 184 21.75 -6.75 5.44
CA LYS A 184 21.92 -8.15 5.05
C LYS A 184 23.36 -8.63 5.26
N LYS A 185 24.36 -7.83 4.92
CA LYS A 185 25.77 -8.18 5.14
C LYS A 185 26.10 -8.30 6.63
N LYS A 186 25.58 -7.39 7.45
CA LYS A 186 25.85 -7.35 8.90
C LYS A 186 25.13 -8.47 9.67
N TYR A 187 23.93 -8.84 9.27
CA TYR A 187 23.04 -9.72 10.03
C TYR A 187 22.60 -10.99 9.28
N GLY A 188 23.02 -11.18 8.04
CA GLY A 188 22.57 -12.29 7.18
C GLY A 188 22.98 -13.67 7.68
N GLY A 189 24.17 -13.80 8.29
CA GLY A 189 24.61 -15.06 8.90
C GLY A 189 23.75 -15.47 10.10
N MET A 190 23.27 -14.51 10.90
CA MET A 190 22.42 -14.77 12.06
C MET A 190 21.01 -15.29 11.70
N LEU A 191 20.62 -15.24 10.43
CA LEU A 191 19.34 -15.74 9.94
C LEU A 191 19.42 -17.17 9.38
N LEU A 192 20.63 -17.64 9.06
CA LEU A 192 20.90 -18.98 8.49
C LEU A 192 21.38 -19.99 9.54
N ASP A 193 21.80 -19.53 10.72
CA ASP A 193 22.05 -20.41 11.87
C ASP A 193 20.72 -20.80 12.53
N LYS A 194 20.05 -21.80 11.97
CA LYS A 194 19.01 -22.60 12.61
C LYS A 194 19.13 -24.06 12.22
#